data_AF-A0A920C3M4-F1
#
_entry.id   AF-A0A920C3M4-F1
#
_cell.length_a   1.000
_cell.length_b   1.000
_cell.length_c   1.000
_cell.angle_alpha   90.00
_cell.angle_beta   90.00
_cell.angle_gamma   90.00
#
_symmetry.space_group_name_H-M   'P 1'
#
loop_
_entity.id
_entity.type
_entity.pdbx_description
1 polymer ?
#
loop_
_entity_poly.entity_id
_entity_poly.type
_entity_poly.pdbx_seq_one_letter_code
_entity_poly.pdbx_strand_id
1 'polypeptide(L)'
;MKKAEEELKVKLPEGYISLLKEQNGGYINYDSFPTNFPTSWADDHINVDYIRGIGGEESIQVSEYLIDEWGLPKKVVLISGDGHTWIAFDYRYTDENPPIILIDHDGEEIIEIAPDFESFLNGLTNLED
;
A
#
# COMPACT_ATOMS: atom_id res chain seq x y z
N MET A 1 -0.79 -16.57 2.82
CA MET A 1 -2.19 -16.13 2.67
C MET A 1 -2.92 -16.27 4.01
N LYS A 2 -3.65 -17.35 4.31
CA LYS A 2 -4.44 -17.49 5.56
C LYS A 2 -3.72 -17.10 6.85
N LYS A 3 -2.47 -17.56 7.04
CA LYS A 3 -1.68 -17.22 8.23
C LYS A 3 -1.45 -15.71 8.37
N ALA A 4 -1.17 -15.01 7.26
CA ALA A 4 -0.96 -13.55 7.28
C ALA A 4 -2.27 -12.80 7.57
N GLU A 5 -3.39 -13.26 7.01
CA GLU A 5 -4.73 -12.75 7.31
C GLU A 5 -5.09 -12.94 8.79
N GLU A 6 -4.78 -14.09 9.38
CA GLU A 6 -4.98 -14.39 10.80
C GLU A 6 -4.11 -13.51 11.71
N GLU A 7 -2.83 -13.33 11.35
CA GLU A 7 -1.88 -12.48 12.09
C GLU A 7 -2.32 -11.00 12.06
N LEU A 8 -2.65 -10.50 10.86
CA LEU A 8 -3.08 -9.11 10.65
C LEU A 8 -4.55 -8.85 11.02
N LYS A 9 -5.33 -9.92 11.24
CA LYS A 9 -6.78 -9.88 11.52
C LYS A 9 -7.58 -9.14 10.45
N VAL A 10 -7.25 -9.38 9.18
CA VAL A 10 -7.92 -8.80 8.00
C VAL A 10 -8.15 -9.86 6.94
N LYS A 11 -9.05 -9.59 6.00
CA LYS A 11 -9.18 -10.38 4.77
C LYS A 11 -8.54 -9.62 3.60
N LEU A 12 -7.52 -10.21 2.99
CA LEU A 12 -6.80 -9.57 1.90
C LEU A 12 -7.66 -9.51 0.62
N PRO A 13 -7.57 -8.44 -0.18
CA PRO A 13 -8.27 -8.36 -1.46
C PRO A 13 -7.87 -9.50 -2.42
N GLU A 14 -8.83 -10.00 -3.19
CA GLU A 14 -8.61 -11.09 -4.13
C GLU A 14 -7.56 -10.73 -5.20
N GLY A 15 -7.57 -9.49 -5.68
CA GLY A 15 -6.57 -8.98 -6.63
C GLY A 15 -5.15 -9.02 -6.05
N TYR A 16 -4.98 -8.67 -4.78
CA TYR A 16 -3.69 -8.71 -4.10
C TYR A 16 -3.20 -10.15 -3.89
N ILE A 17 -4.10 -11.06 -3.48
CA ILE A 17 -3.78 -12.49 -3.37
C ILE A 17 -3.37 -13.07 -4.73
N SER A 18 -4.04 -12.65 -5.81
CA SER A 18 -3.74 -13.11 -7.17
C SER A 18 -2.37 -12.63 -7.62
N LEU A 19 -2.06 -11.35 -7.41
CA LEU A 19 -0.72 -10.79 -7.65
C LEU A 19 0.36 -11.56 -6.87
N LEU A 20 0.16 -11.81 -5.58
CA LEU A 20 1.15 -12.52 -4.76
C LEU A 20 1.39 -13.98 -5.17
N LYS A 21 0.45 -14.61 -5.89
CA LYS A 21 0.64 -15.95 -6.47
C LYS A 21 1.50 -15.90 -7.73
N GLU A 22 1.44 -14.81 -8.48
CA GLU A 22 2.29 -14.59 -9.65
C GLU A 22 3.71 -14.19 -9.20
N GLN A 23 3.80 -13.23 -8.28
CA GLN A 23 5.04 -12.77 -7.69
C GLN A 23 4.80 -12.33 -6.24
N ASN A 24 5.43 -13.01 -5.28
CA ASN A 24 5.27 -12.72 -3.85
C ASN A 24 6.10 -11.49 -3.42
N GLY A 25 5.62 -10.31 -3.81
CA GLY A 25 6.24 -9.02 -3.54
C GLY A 25 7.44 -8.70 -4.45
N GLY A 26 8.13 -7.60 -4.15
CA GLY A 26 9.29 -7.12 -4.90
C GLY A 26 8.97 -5.91 -5.79
N TYR A 27 9.97 -5.50 -6.56
CA TYR A 27 9.88 -4.33 -7.45
C TYR A 27 8.90 -4.56 -8.59
N ILE A 28 8.25 -3.48 -9.01
CA ILE A 28 7.29 -3.45 -10.12
C ILE A 28 7.82 -2.60 -11.26
N ASN A 29 7.33 -2.84 -12.48
CA ASN A 29 7.75 -2.06 -13.65
C ASN A 29 7.03 -0.71 -13.72
N TYR A 30 5.74 -0.68 -13.37
CA TYR A 30 4.91 0.52 -13.31
C TYR A 30 5.02 1.13 -11.91
N ASP A 31 6.01 1.99 -11.74
CA ASP A 31 6.49 2.52 -10.46
C ASP A 31 5.88 3.86 -10.06
N SER A 32 4.80 4.29 -10.73
CA SER A 32 4.13 5.55 -10.46
C SER A 32 2.61 5.41 -10.46
N PHE A 33 1.94 6.18 -9.62
CA PHE A 33 0.49 6.32 -9.62
C PHE A 33 0.11 7.80 -9.78
N PRO A 34 -0.56 8.20 -10.87
CA PRO A 34 -0.96 9.58 -11.10
C PRO A 34 -1.96 10.10 -10.06
N THR A 35 -1.81 11.34 -9.64
CA THR A 35 -2.72 12.04 -8.73
C THR A 35 -3.16 13.38 -9.33
N ASN A 36 -4.28 13.92 -8.84
CA ASN A 36 -4.74 15.28 -9.18
C ASN A 36 -4.55 16.26 -8.02
N PHE A 37 -3.76 15.86 -7.03
CA PHE A 37 -3.38 16.62 -5.84
C PHE A 37 -1.87 16.48 -5.64
N PRO A 38 -1.21 17.53 -5.13
CA PRO A 38 0.20 17.47 -4.79
C PRO A 38 0.41 16.63 -3.53
N THR A 39 1.61 16.07 -3.43
CA THR A 39 2.17 15.45 -2.22
C THR A 39 3.39 16.25 -1.76
N SER A 40 3.99 15.85 -0.64
CA SER A 40 5.27 16.42 -0.18
C SER A 40 6.42 16.23 -1.18
N TRP A 41 6.30 15.27 -2.12
CA TRP A 41 7.36 14.90 -3.05
C TRP A 41 7.11 15.33 -4.51
N ALA A 42 5.87 15.22 -5.00
CA ALA A 42 5.52 15.57 -6.39
C ALA A 42 4.11 16.20 -6.51
N ASP A 43 3.91 16.98 -7.57
CA ASP A 43 2.67 17.76 -7.78
C ASP A 43 1.50 16.91 -8.34
N ASP A 44 1.78 15.81 -9.04
CA ASP A 44 0.81 15.09 -9.88
C ASP A 44 0.97 13.56 -9.87
N HIS A 45 1.79 13.00 -9.00
CA HIS A 45 1.95 11.54 -8.86
C HIS A 45 2.55 11.13 -7.52
N ILE A 46 2.52 9.82 -7.26
CA ILE A 46 3.26 9.17 -6.18
C ILE A 46 4.16 8.07 -6.73
N ASN A 47 5.29 7.83 -6.07
CA ASN A 47 6.16 6.70 -6.38
C ASN A 47 5.64 5.40 -5.71
N VAL A 48 5.76 4.29 -6.44
CA VAL A 48 5.36 2.94 -6.04
C VAL A 48 6.44 1.94 -6.48
N ASP A 49 7.66 2.04 -5.96
CA ASP A 49 8.79 1.21 -6.42
C ASP A 49 8.55 -0.30 -6.30
N TYR A 50 7.81 -0.72 -5.26
CA TYR A 50 7.65 -2.14 -4.93
C TYR A 50 6.31 -2.42 -4.26
N ILE A 51 5.94 -3.70 -4.24
CA ILE A 51 4.82 -4.21 -3.45
C ILE A 51 5.36 -5.22 -2.44
N ARG A 52 4.95 -5.09 -1.17
CA ARG A 52 5.32 -6.03 -0.11
C ARG A 52 4.67 -7.39 -0.37
N GLY A 53 5.42 -8.45 -0.08
CA GLY A 53 4.93 -9.83 -0.15
C GLY A 53 4.41 -10.33 1.20
N ILE A 54 4.28 -11.66 1.31
CA ILE A 54 3.97 -12.36 2.56
C ILE A 54 5.13 -13.29 2.95
N GLY A 55 5.44 -13.36 4.25
CA GLY A 55 6.30 -14.41 4.81
C GLY A 55 7.81 -14.21 4.65
N GLY A 56 8.29 -12.98 4.78
CA GLY A 56 9.70 -12.59 4.77
C GLY A 56 9.95 -11.32 5.60
N GLU A 57 11.19 -10.84 5.64
CA GLU A 57 11.59 -9.68 6.45
C GLU A 57 10.87 -8.39 6.03
N GLU A 58 10.64 -8.20 4.74
CA GLU A 58 9.96 -7.02 4.17
C GLU A 58 8.46 -7.28 3.84
N SER A 59 7.84 -8.26 4.51
CA SER A 59 6.45 -8.63 4.22
C SER A 59 5.41 -7.72 4.89
N ILE A 60 4.15 -7.79 4.44
CA ILE A 60 3.06 -7.02 5.05
C ILE A 60 2.86 -7.31 6.54
N GLN A 61 3.40 -8.42 7.07
CA GLN A 61 3.29 -8.76 8.49
C GLN A 61 4.12 -7.85 9.40
N VAL A 62 5.06 -7.06 8.87
CA VAL A 62 5.75 -6.02 9.64
C VAL A 62 4.92 -4.74 9.79
N SER A 63 3.71 -4.67 9.22
CA SER A 63 2.85 -3.47 9.29
C SER A 63 2.61 -3.02 10.72
N GLU A 64 2.31 -3.92 11.66
CA GLU A 64 2.03 -3.53 13.06
C GLU A 64 3.23 -2.85 13.72
N TYR A 65 4.43 -3.39 13.50
CA TYR A 65 5.69 -2.80 13.97
C TYR A 65 5.92 -1.41 13.37
N LEU A 66 5.80 -1.27 12.06
CA LEU A 66 6.01 0.00 11.37
C LEU A 66 4.96 1.06 11.77
N ILE A 67 3.71 0.65 11.94
CA ILE A 67 2.64 1.53 12.40
C ILE A 67 2.93 2.06 13.82
N ASP A 68 3.48 1.23 14.71
CA ASP A 68 3.91 1.66 16.04
C ASP A 68 5.14 2.58 15.98
N GLU A 69 6.15 2.21 15.19
CA GLU A 69 7.42 2.94 15.07
C GLU A 69 7.22 4.36 14.50
N TRP A 70 6.37 4.49 13.49
CA TRP A 70 6.15 5.75 12.78
C TRP A 70 4.88 6.50 13.22
N GLY A 71 4.14 5.96 14.20
CA GLY A 71 2.91 6.59 14.71
C GLY A 71 1.78 6.67 13.67
N LEU A 72 1.71 5.70 12.75
CA LEU A 72 0.73 5.68 11.67
C LEU A 72 -0.68 5.30 12.17
N PRO A 73 -1.73 5.51 11.36
CA PRO A 73 -3.08 5.07 11.71
C PRO A 73 -3.16 3.58 12.01
N LYS A 74 -3.89 3.21 13.07
CA LYS A 74 -4.22 1.80 13.33
C LYS A 74 -5.21 1.26 12.30
N LYS A 75 -5.24 -0.06 12.14
CA LYS A 75 -6.08 -0.78 11.17
C LYS A 75 -5.78 -0.44 9.70
N VAL A 76 -4.50 -0.27 9.38
CA VAL A 76 -4.03 -0.23 8.00
C VAL A 76 -3.03 -1.38 7.79
N VAL A 77 -2.84 -1.80 6.55
CA VAL A 77 -1.80 -2.79 6.18
C VAL A 77 -0.91 -2.16 5.12
N LEU A 78 0.36 -1.98 5.44
CA LEU A 78 1.33 -1.31 4.57
C LEU A 78 1.74 -2.27 3.45
N ILE A 79 1.56 -1.82 2.20
CA ILE A 79 1.91 -2.60 1.00
C ILE A 79 3.07 -2.01 0.23
N SER A 80 3.45 -0.77 0.50
CA SER A 80 4.67 -0.11 0.00
C SER A 80 5.02 1.10 0.87
N GLY A 81 6.21 1.67 0.68
CA GLY A 81 6.66 2.89 1.36
C GLY A 81 8.15 2.93 1.64
N ASP A 82 8.67 4.12 1.92
CA ASP A 82 10.11 4.38 2.10
C ASP A 82 10.45 5.08 3.44
N GLY A 83 9.44 5.35 4.26
CA GLY A 83 9.55 6.09 5.53
C GLY A 83 9.07 7.54 5.42
N HIS A 84 9.09 8.14 4.24
CA HIS A 84 8.50 9.45 3.97
C HIS A 84 7.02 9.32 3.60
N THR A 85 6.73 8.34 2.75
CA THR A 85 5.37 8.01 2.35
C THR A 85 5.10 6.53 2.51
N TRP A 86 3.83 6.19 2.78
CA TRP A 86 3.36 4.81 2.89
C TRP A 86 2.12 4.60 2.05
N ILE A 87 2.05 3.48 1.36
CA ILE A 87 0.86 3.04 0.63
C ILE A 87 0.26 1.87 1.40
N ALA A 88 -1.02 1.95 1.70
CA ALA A 88 -1.66 0.99 2.60
C ALA A 88 -3.09 0.64 2.20
N PHE A 89 -3.50 -0.58 2.53
CA PHE A 89 -4.91 -0.94 2.64
C PHE A 89 -5.52 -0.27 3.88
N ASP A 90 -6.66 0.41 3.73
CA ASP A 90 -7.36 1.07 4.83
C ASP A 90 -8.55 0.27 5.38
N TYR A 91 -8.31 -0.52 6.43
CA TYR A 91 -9.33 -1.30 7.13
C TYR A 91 -9.96 -0.54 8.31
N ARG A 92 -9.81 0.80 8.40
CA ARG A 92 -10.41 1.57 9.51
C ARG A 92 -11.94 1.47 9.53
N TYR A 93 -12.56 1.32 8.35
CA TYR A 93 -14.02 1.35 8.18
C TYR A 93 -14.60 0.14 7.43
N THR A 94 -13.78 -0.84 7.05
CA THR A 94 -14.22 -2.09 6.41
C THR A 94 -13.31 -3.25 6.81
N ASP A 95 -13.87 -4.46 6.79
CA ASP A 95 -13.15 -5.71 7.06
C ASP A 95 -12.76 -6.46 5.77
N GLU A 96 -13.33 -6.07 4.63
CA GLU A 96 -13.09 -6.69 3.32
C GLU A 96 -13.00 -5.63 2.20
N ASN A 97 -12.15 -5.88 1.20
CA ASN A 97 -11.92 -5.02 0.03
C ASN A 97 -11.76 -3.51 0.36
N PRO A 98 -10.77 -3.14 1.19
CA PRO A 98 -10.54 -1.75 1.56
C PRO A 98 -10.00 -0.91 0.42
N PRO A 99 -10.19 0.42 0.50
CA PRO A 99 -9.51 1.35 -0.39
C PRO A 99 -8.00 1.38 -0.12
N ILE A 100 -7.27 1.95 -1.08
CA ILE A 100 -5.84 2.24 -0.96
C ILE A 100 -5.67 3.70 -0.54
N ILE A 101 -4.87 3.91 0.48
CA ILE A 101 -4.49 5.24 0.95
C ILE A 101 -2.99 5.48 0.76
N LEU A 102 -2.65 6.73 0.48
CA LEU A 102 -1.34 7.31 0.72
C LEU A 102 -1.34 7.91 2.13
N ILE A 103 -0.29 7.63 2.90
CA ILE A 103 0.03 8.31 4.15
C ILE A 103 1.31 9.10 3.90
N ASP A 104 1.17 10.40 3.74
CA ASP A 104 2.29 11.33 3.56
C ASP A 104 2.73 11.81 4.94
N HIS A 105 3.81 11.22 5.46
CA HIS A 105 4.29 11.53 6.81
C HIS A 105 4.83 12.96 6.89
N ASP A 106 5.55 13.39 5.85
CA ASP A 106 6.17 14.72 5.79
C ASP A 106 5.11 15.81 5.52
N GLY A 107 4.07 15.49 4.76
CA GLY A 107 2.92 16.37 4.49
C GLY A 107 1.86 16.38 5.60
N GLU A 108 1.91 15.45 6.56
CA GLU A 108 0.88 15.21 7.58
C GLU A 108 -0.52 14.90 7.01
N GLU A 109 -0.60 14.25 5.83
CA GLU A 109 -1.84 13.96 5.13
C GLU A 109 -2.11 12.46 4.95
N ILE A 110 -3.39 12.09 4.93
CA ILE A 110 -3.85 10.74 4.57
C ILE A 110 -4.90 10.88 3.48
N ILE A 111 -4.62 10.33 2.32
CA ILE A 111 -5.40 10.55 1.11
C ILE A 111 -5.80 9.20 0.51
N GLU A 112 -7.08 9.03 0.19
CA GLU A 112 -7.54 7.88 -0.60
C GLU A 112 -7.09 8.06 -2.05
N ILE A 113 -6.34 7.09 -2.58
CA ILE A 113 -5.78 7.14 -3.94
C ILE A 113 -6.50 6.17 -4.89
N ALA A 114 -7.14 5.13 -4.35
CA ALA A 114 -7.97 4.22 -5.13
C ALA A 114 -9.06 3.57 -4.27
N PRO A 115 -10.24 3.27 -4.83
CA PRO A 115 -11.34 2.67 -4.07
C PRO A 115 -11.10 1.21 -3.70
N ASP A 116 -10.18 0.52 -4.39
CA ASP A 116 -9.78 -0.86 -4.15
C ASP A 116 -8.41 -1.15 -4.78
N PHE A 117 -7.88 -2.35 -4.48
CA PHE A 117 -6.57 -2.77 -4.98
C PHE A 117 -6.52 -2.91 -6.51
N GLU A 118 -7.61 -3.34 -7.13
CA GLU A 118 -7.64 -3.58 -8.58
C GLU A 118 -7.60 -2.25 -9.35
N SER A 119 -8.35 -1.26 -8.87
CA SER A 119 -8.31 0.12 -9.38
C SER A 119 -6.93 0.74 -9.20
N PHE A 120 -6.27 0.49 -8.06
CA PHE A 120 -4.89 0.92 -7.84
C PHE A 120 -3.92 0.28 -8.84
N LEU A 121 -3.94 -1.05 -8.94
CA LEU A 121 -3.05 -1.82 -9.82
C LEU A 121 -3.23 -1.42 -11.30
N ASN A 122 -4.47 -1.20 -11.74
CA ASN A 122 -4.78 -0.76 -13.10
C ASN A 122 -4.43 0.72 -13.37
N GLY A 123 -4.28 1.52 -12.33
CA GLY A 123 -3.90 2.93 -12.42
C GLY A 123 -2.39 3.17 -12.40
N LEU A 124 -1.58 2.14 -12.13
CA LEU A 124 -0.12 2.26 -12.16
C LEU A 124 0.38 2.54 -13.59
N THR A 125 1.34 3.44 -13.68
CA THR A 125 2.00 3.85 -14.92
C THR A 125 3.52 3.83 -14.74
N ASN A 126 4.26 3.92 -15.84
CA ASN A 126 5.65 4.35 -15.78
C ASN A 126 5.63 5.87 -15.84
N LEU A 127 6.44 6.55 -15.04
CA LEU A 127 6.83 7.92 -15.39
C LEU A 127 7.66 7.81 -16.67
N GLU A 128 7.04 8.10 -17.83
CA GLU A 128 7.82 8.29 -19.05
C GLU A 128 8.65 9.58 -18.91
N ASP A 129 9.95 9.49 -19.24
CA ASP A 129 10.88 10.63 -19.43
C ASP A 129 10.32 11.71 -20.36
#